data_AF-A0A5K0ZIN7-F1
#
_entry.id   AF-A0A5K0ZIN7-F1
#
_cell.length_a   1.000
_cell.length_b   1.000
_cell.length_c   1.000
_cell.angle_alpha   90.00
_cell.angle_beta   90.00
_cell.angle_gamma   90.00
#
_symmetry.space_group_name_H-M   'P 1'
#
loop_
_entity.id
_entity.type
_entity.pdbx_description
1 polymer ?
#
loop_
_entity_poly.entity_id
_entity_poly.type
_entity_poly.pdbx_seq_one_letter_code
_entity_poly.pdbx_strand_id
1 'polypeptide(L)'
;GGFDKDAVAAANILESATPVVGGKQFYSLSVLTRTADGDEGGKHQLINAVVSDGKLYICKVQAGDKRWFKGARRFVESTASSFSLA
;
A
#
# COMPACT_ATOMS: atom_id res chain seq x y z
N GLY A 1 11.18 -19.94 -7.74
CA GLY A 1 11.41 -19.22 -9.00
C GLY A 1 10.93 -17.79 -8.86
N GLY A 2 11.67 -16.81 -9.39
CA GLY A 2 11.30 -15.39 -9.36
C GLY A 2 11.61 -14.62 -8.07
N PHE A 3 12.36 -15.22 -7.15
CA PHE A 3 12.84 -14.62 -5.90
C PHE A 3 14.34 -14.84 -5.77
N ASP A 4 15.00 -13.97 -5.00
CA ASP A 4 16.39 -14.16 -4.62
C ASP A 4 16.56 -15.43 -3.77
N LYS A 5 17.81 -15.89 -3.64
CA LYS A 5 18.14 -17.05 -2.82
C LYS A 5 17.69 -16.81 -1.37
N ASP A 6 17.08 -17.83 -0.76
CA ASP A 6 16.55 -17.81 0.61
C ASP A 6 15.40 -16.80 0.86
N ALA A 7 14.87 -16.16 -0.19
CA ALA A 7 13.71 -15.28 -0.11
C ALA A 7 12.43 -16.00 -0.55
N VAL A 8 11.42 -15.99 0.34
CA VAL A 8 10.08 -16.54 0.08
C VAL A 8 9.03 -15.44 -0.16
N ALA A 9 9.43 -14.18 -0.05
CA ALA A 9 8.59 -13.01 -0.31
C ALA A 9 9.44 -11.86 -0.85
N ALA A 10 8.84 -11.04 -1.69
CA ALA A 10 9.43 -9.83 -2.27
C ALA A 10 8.39 -8.72 -2.30
N ALA A 11 8.84 -7.48 -2.15
CA ALA A 11 8.00 -6.28 -2.20
C ALA A 11 8.52 -5.36 -3.31
N ASN A 12 7.61 -4.89 -4.16
CA ASN A 12 7.93 -3.99 -5.26
C ASN A 12 7.12 -2.70 -5.09
N ILE A 13 7.80 -1.55 -4.98
CA ILE A 13 7.13 -0.25 -5.04
C ILE A 13 6.65 -0.04 -6.48
N LEU A 14 5.34 0.14 -6.64
CA LEU A 14 4.70 0.43 -7.92
C LEU A 14 4.56 1.93 -8.15
N GLU A 15 4.24 2.66 -7.09
CA GLU A 15 4.03 4.12 -7.12
C GLU A 15 4.46 4.74 -5.79
N SER A 16 4.95 5.96 -5.85
CA SER A 16 5.25 6.78 -4.67
C SER A 16 4.88 8.23 -4.94
N ALA A 17 4.25 8.89 -3.98
CA ALA A 17 3.89 10.31 -4.06
C ALA A 17 4.02 10.99 -2.69
N THR A 18 4.15 12.32 -2.71
CA THR A 18 4.20 13.13 -1.48
C THR A 18 3.11 14.21 -1.48
N PRO A 19 1.81 13.84 -1.50
CA PRO A 19 0.73 14.82 -1.59
C PRO A 19 0.63 15.65 -0.30
N VAL A 20 0.13 16.89 -0.45
CA VAL A 20 -0.23 17.74 0.69
C VAL A 20 -1.75 17.71 0.85
N VAL A 21 -2.24 17.23 1.98
CA VAL A 21 -3.68 17.10 2.30
C VAL A 21 -3.92 17.81 3.62
N GLY A 22 -4.86 18.77 3.65
CA GLY A 22 -5.13 19.56 4.86
C GLY A 22 -3.91 20.32 5.39
N GLY A 23 -2.98 20.74 4.49
CA GLY A 23 -1.74 21.43 4.86
C GLY A 23 -0.64 20.54 5.44
N LYS A 24 -0.87 19.23 5.59
CA LYS A 24 0.13 18.27 6.05
C LYS A 24 0.67 17.46 4.87
N GLN A 25 1.99 17.26 4.82
CA GLN A 25 2.60 16.43 3.78
C GLN A 25 2.52 14.95 4.16
N PHE A 26 1.99 14.14 3.26
CA PHE A 26 1.90 12.70 3.39
C PHE A 26 2.99 12.02 2.56
N TYR A 27 3.40 10.82 2.95
CA TYR A 27 4.06 9.85 2.08
C TYR A 27 3.02 8.81 1.65
N SER A 28 2.79 8.69 0.35
CA SER A 28 1.92 7.67 -0.24
C SER A 28 2.74 6.67 -1.01
N LEU A 29 2.60 5.39 -0.70
CA LEU A 29 3.31 4.28 -1.35
C LEU A 29 2.30 3.22 -1.80
N SER A 30 2.41 2.80 -3.05
CA SER A 30 1.77 1.59 -3.57
C SER A 30 2.81 0.49 -3.70
N VAL A 31 2.57 -0.64 -3.05
CA VAL A 31 3.49 -1.77 -3.00
C VAL A 31 2.77 -3.05 -3.40
N LEU A 32 3.33 -3.81 -4.33
CA LEU A 32 2.91 -5.18 -4.60
C LEU A 32 3.85 -6.14 -3.90
N THR A 33 3.34 -6.86 -2.92
CA THR A 33 4.07 -7.98 -2.30
C THR A 33 3.68 -9.29 -2.95
N ARG A 34 4.67 -10.11 -3.30
CA ARG A 34 4.47 -11.47 -3.82
C ARG A 34 5.16 -12.47 -2.90
N THR A 35 4.56 -13.64 -2.75
CA THR A 35 5.08 -14.76 -1.95
C THR A 35 5.32 -15.98 -2.84
N ALA A 36 6.18 -16.89 -2.40
CA ALA A 36 6.60 -18.06 -3.17
C ALA A 36 5.43 -19.04 -3.45
N ASP A 37 4.44 -19.10 -2.58
CA ASP A 37 3.20 -19.87 -2.76
C ASP A 37 2.20 -19.21 -3.73
N GLY A 38 2.45 -17.95 -4.13
CA GLY A 38 1.60 -17.21 -5.05
C GLY A 38 0.23 -16.84 -4.46
N ASP A 39 0.09 -16.76 -3.14
CA ASP A 39 -1.19 -16.44 -2.49
C ASP A 39 -1.82 -15.18 -3.08
N GLU A 40 -3.09 -15.32 -3.49
CA GLU A 40 -3.89 -14.33 -4.22
C GLU A 40 -3.23 -13.67 -5.45
N GLY A 41 -2.13 -14.22 -5.99
CA GLY A 41 -1.35 -13.57 -7.07
C GLY A 41 -0.42 -12.45 -6.58
N GLY A 42 -0.28 -12.30 -5.27
CA GLY A 42 0.32 -11.15 -4.61
C GLY A 42 -0.73 -10.28 -3.92
N LYS A 43 -0.28 -9.30 -3.13
CA LYS A 43 -1.12 -8.38 -2.37
C LYS A 43 -0.70 -6.94 -2.67
N HIS A 44 -1.63 -6.14 -3.16
CA HIS A 44 -1.48 -4.71 -3.28
C HIS A 44 -1.64 -4.08 -1.89
N GLN A 45 -0.70 -3.23 -1.52
CA GLN A 45 -0.69 -2.50 -0.27
C GLN A 45 -0.58 -1.01 -0.61
N LEU A 46 -1.59 -0.23 -0.22
CA LEU A 46 -1.54 1.23 -0.26
C LEU A 46 -1.25 1.73 1.14
N ILE A 47 -0.15 2.46 1.29
CA ILE A 47 0.37 2.96 2.56
C ILE A 47 0.42 4.48 2.50
N ASN A 48 -0.31 5.14 3.39
CA ASN A 48 -0.26 6.59 3.60
C ASN A 48 0.28 6.89 4.99
N ALA A 49 1.33 7.70 5.08
CA ALA A 49 1.98 8.06 6.33
C ALA A 49 2.12 9.59 6.47
N VAL A 50 1.91 10.11 7.68
CA VAL A 50 2.03 11.53 8.01
C VAL A 50 2.47 11.71 9.46
N VAL A 51 3.23 12.77 9.74
CA VAL A 51 3.59 13.16 11.11
C VAL A 51 2.76 14.39 11.50
N SER A 52 2.09 14.32 12.65
CA SER A 52 1.39 15.45 13.28
C SER A 52 1.64 15.43 14.78
N ASP A 53 1.94 16.59 15.38
CA ASP A 53 2.09 16.75 16.83
C ASP A 53 3.08 15.76 17.47
N GLY A 54 4.20 15.54 16.76
CA GLY A 54 5.26 14.61 17.17
C GLY A 54 4.89 13.12 17.06
N LYS A 55 3.74 12.77 16.49
CA LYS A 55 3.28 11.37 16.31
C LYS A 55 3.20 10.99 14.84
N LEU A 56 3.60 9.76 14.54
CA LEU A 56 3.50 9.15 13.21
C LEU A 56 2.16 8.41 13.09
N TYR A 57 1.39 8.74 12.05
CA TYR A 57 0.16 8.07 11.71
C TYR A 57 0.33 7.35 10.37
N ILE A 58 0.00 6.06 10.33
CA ILE A 58 0.09 5.22 9.14
C ILE A 58 -1.26 4.57 8.89
N CYS A 59 -1.81 4.78 7.70
CA CYS A 59 -2.94 4.01 7.17
C CYS A 59 -2.40 3.04 6.13
N LYS A 60 -2.66 1.74 6.32
CA LYS A 60 -2.32 0.70 5.36
C LYS A 60 -3.58 -0.08 4.99
N VAL A 61 -3.91 -0.07 3.71
CA VAL A 61 -5.04 -0.82 3.16
C VAL A 61 -4.50 -1.83 2.16
N GLN A 62 -5.00 -3.06 2.17
CA GLN A 62 -4.49 -4.10 1.28
C GLN A 62 -5.60 -4.99 0.69
N ALA A 63 -5.33 -5.55 -0.48
CA ALA A 63 -6.12 -6.63 -1.06
C ALA A 63 -5.22 -7.53 -1.91
N GLY A 64 -5.54 -8.82 -1.99
CA GLY A 64 -4.92 -9.71 -2.95
C GLY A 64 -5.21 -9.30 -4.38
N ASP A 65 -4.26 -9.54 -5.28
CA ASP A 65 -4.35 -9.19 -6.69
C ASP A 65 -5.58 -9.84 -7.36
N LYS A 66 -5.88 -11.10 -7.00
CA LYS A 66 -7.09 -11.82 -7.41
C LYS A 66 -8.39 -11.06 -7.09
N ARG A 67 -8.45 -10.31 -5.99
CA ARG A 67 -9.60 -9.48 -5.60
C ARG A 67 -9.48 -8.06 -6.15
N TRP A 68 -8.25 -7.56 -6.28
CA TRP A 68 -7.92 -6.24 -6.77
C TRP A 68 -8.61 -5.95 -8.11
N PHE A 69 -8.36 -6.78 -9.13
CA PHE A 69 -8.99 -6.63 -10.45
C PHE A 69 -10.47 -7.02 -10.48
N LYS A 70 -11.00 -7.65 -9.42
CA LYS A 70 -12.43 -8.00 -9.26
C LYS A 70 -13.23 -6.93 -8.51
N GLY A 71 -12.71 -5.71 -8.44
CA GLY A 71 -13.41 -4.55 -7.89
C GLY A 71 -12.95 -4.11 -6.49
N ALA A 72 -12.13 -4.90 -5.80
CA ALA A 72 -11.58 -4.48 -4.50
C ALA A 72 -10.70 -3.24 -4.63
N ARG A 73 -10.04 -3.04 -5.78
CA ARG A 73 -9.22 -1.86 -6.10
C ARG A 73 -9.92 -0.56 -5.72
N ARG A 74 -11.17 -0.36 -6.16
CA ARG A 74 -11.93 0.86 -5.89
C ARG A 74 -12.04 1.15 -4.39
N PHE A 75 -12.36 0.14 -3.59
CA PHE A 75 -12.52 0.29 -2.15
C PHE A 75 -11.19 0.55 -1.46
N VAL A 76 -10.13 -0.15 -1.88
CA VAL A 76 -8.79 0.03 -1.32
C VAL A 76 -8.24 1.43 -1.63
N GLU A 77 -8.32 1.87 -2.89
CA GLU A 77 -7.90 3.21 -3.32
C GLU A 77 -8.73 4.32 -2.64
N SER A 78 -10.05 4.15 -2.54
CA SER A 78 -10.92 5.14 -1.88
C SER A 78 -10.66 5.23 -0.37
N THR A 79 -10.42 4.09 0.28
CA THR A 79 -10.11 4.06 1.73
C THR A 79 -8.76 4.73 1.99
N ALA A 80 -7.74 4.40 1.19
CA ALA A 80 -6.43 5.02 1.32
C ALA A 80 -6.50 6.54 1.07
N SER A 81 -7.16 6.98 0.00
CA SER A 81 -7.26 8.42 -0.34
C SER A 81 -8.12 9.23 0.62
N SER A 82 -9.07 8.59 1.33
CA SER A 82 -9.87 9.24 2.38
C SER A 82 -9.12 9.48 3.69
N PHE A 83 -7.91 8.93 3.84
CA PHE A 83 -7.13 9.08 5.07
C PHE A 83 -6.62 10.52 5.22
N SER A 84 -7.05 11.20 6.28
CA SER A 84 -6.64 12.55 6.63
C SER A 84 -6.50 12.70 8.15
N LEU A 85 -5.83 13.75 8.59
CA LEU A 85 -5.77 14.17 9.98
C LEU A 85 -6.36 15.58 10.11
N ALA A 86 -7.03 15.83 11.24
CA ALA A 86 -7.50 17.16 11.61
C ALA A 86 -6.35 18.11 11.98
#